data_AF-A0A7V1HV21-F1
#
_entry.id   AF-A0A7V1HV21-F1
#
_cell.length_a   1.000
_cell.length_b   1.000
_cell.length_c   1.000
_cell.angle_alpha   90.00
_cell.angle_beta   90.00
_cell.angle_gamma   90.00
#
_symmetry.space_group_name_H-M   'P 1'
#
loop_
_entity.id
_entity.type
_entity.pdbx_description
1 polymer ?
#
loop_
_entity_poly.entity_id
_entity_poly.type
_entity_poly.pdbx_seq_one_letter_code
_entity_poly.pdbx_strand_id
1 'polypeptide(L)'
;MMNILAQHGDKVAEAASVATQLGNHDTWAGHLLFLIVDIGIVAMFVTIMWCLYRVVRGPQLVDRAIASDTLSLQVVGLAVLLTIRVQTLFYFDAVLIMSIMGFASTIAFAQYIARRGRPV
;
A
#
# COMPACT_ATOMS: atom_id res chain seq x y z
N MET A 1 -49.30 8.32 -35.38
CA MET A 1 -49.12 8.25 -33.91
C MET A 1 -48.50 6.93 -33.43
N MET A 2 -48.60 5.82 -34.17
CA MET A 2 -48.04 4.51 -33.78
C MET A 2 -46.49 4.39 -33.90
N ASN A 3 -45.82 5.24 -34.68
CA ASN A 3 -44.39 5.10 -35.00
C ASN A 3 -43.43 5.67 -33.92
N ILE A 4 -43.88 6.65 -33.13
CA ILE A 4 -43.04 7.32 -32.11
C ILE A 4 -42.88 6.45 -30.85
N LEU A 5 -43.88 5.62 -30.52
CA LEU A 5 -43.80 4.71 -29.37
C LEU A 5 -42.88 3.50 -29.63
N ALA A 6 -42.82 3.00 -30.87
CA ALA A 6 -41.93 1.91 -31.26
C ALA A 6 -40.46 2.36 -31.28
N GLN A 7 -40.18 3.55 -31.84
CA GLN A 7 -38.82 4.10 -31.92
C GLN A 7 -38.19 4.37 -30.54
N HIS A 8 -39.01 4.60 -29.51
CA HIS A 8 -38.51 4.82 -28.16
C HIS A 8 -38.10 3.50 -27.47
N GLY A 9 -38.81 2.40 -27.73
CA GLY A 9 -38.49 1.09 -27.16
C GLY A 9 -37.14 0.54 -27.64
N ASP A 10 -36.86 0.67 -28.93
CA ASP A 10 -35.62 0.17 -29.53
C ASP A 10 -34.39 0.92 -29.03
N LYS A 11 -34.49 2.25 -28.85
CA LYS A 11 -33.40 3.07 -28.28
C LYS A 11 -33.12 2.75 -26.82
N VAL A 12 -34.14 2.39 -26.04
CA VAL A 12 -33.99 2.00 -24.64
C VAL A 12 -33.34 0.61 -24.54
N ALA A 13 -33.69 -0.32 -25.44
CA ALA A 13 -33.04 -1.62 -25.53
C ALA A 13 -31.56 -1.50 -25.96
N GLU A 14 -31.26 -0.60 -26.90
CA GLU A 14 -29.89 -0.31 -27.33
C GLU A 14 -29.07 0.34 -26.21
N ALA A 15 -29.61 1.34 -25.50
CA ALA A 15 -28.95 1.95 -24.35
C ALA A 15 -28.69 0.96 -23.20
N ALA A 16 -29.61 0.01 -22.95
CA ALA A 16 -29.42 -1.05 -21.98
C ALA A 16 -28.32 -2.03 -22.40
N SER A 17 -28.23 -2.37 -23.69
CA SER A 17 -27.16 -3.21 -24.23
C SER A 17 -25.79 -2.52 -24.11
N VAL A 18 -25.71 -1.21 -24.38
CA VAL A 18 -24.48 -0.40 -24.26
C VAL A 18 -24.05 -0.25 -22.79
N ALA A 19 -24.98 -0.03 -21.86
CA ALA A 19 -24.69 0.00 -20.43
C ALA A 19 -24.15 -1.35 -19.91
N THR A 20 -24.67 -2.46 -20.44
CA THR A 20 -24.18 -3.81 -20.12
C THR A 20 -22.82 -4.09 -20.75
N GLN A 21 -22.54 -3.52 -21.93
CA GLN A 21 -21.26 -3.66 -22.63
C GLN A 21 -20.13 -2.88 -21.94
N LEU A 22 -20.44 -1.72 -21.35
CA LEU A 22 -19.47 -0.91 -20.59
C LEU A 22 -19.04 -1.56 -19.27
N GLY A 23 -19.93 -2.31 -18.59
CA GLY A 23 -19.63 -2.97 -17.30
C GLY A 23 -18.70 -4.19 -17.39
N ASN A 24 -18.37 -4.67 -18.59
CA ASN A 24 -17.47 -5.83 -18.76
C ASN A 24 -15.98 -5.44 -18.79
N HIS A 25 -15.65 -4.15 -18.78
CA HIS A 25 -14.27 -3.63 -18.82
C HIS A 25 -13.65 -3.43 -17.43
N ASP A 26 -14.47 -3.48 -16.38
CA ASP A 26 -14.09 -3.12 -15.01
C ASP A 26 -13.44 -4.29 -14.26
N THR A 27 -13.71 -5.51 -14.72
CA THR A 27 -13.22 -6.77 -14.14
C THR A 27 -11.71 -6.95 -14.35
N TRP A 28 -11.21 -6.61 -15.54
CA TRP A 28 -9.79 -6.69 -15.91
C TRP A 28 -8.95 -5.79 -15.00
N ALA A 29 -9.45 -4.58 -14.71
CA ALA A 29 -8.80 -3.66 -13.79
C ALA A 29 -8.74 -4.22 -12.36
N GLY A 30 -9.83 -4.84 -11.88
CA GLY A 30 -9.86 -5.51 -10.58
C GLY A 30 -8.82 -6.62 -10.48
N HIS A 31 -8.76 -7.52 -11.48
CA HIS A 31 -7.78 -8.61 -11.51
C HIS A 31 -6.33 -8.10 -11.57
N LEU A 32 -6.06 -7.04 -12.34
CA LEU A 32 -4.74 -6.40 -12.41
C LEU A 32 -4.33 -5.79 -11.05
N LEU A 33 -5.25 -5.10 -10.38
CA LEU A 33 -4.99 -4.50 -9.06
C LEU A 33 -4.63 -5.58 -8.03
N PHE A 34 -5.39 -6.67 -7.96
CA PHE A 34 -5.07 -7.77 -7.03
C PHE A 34 -3.70 -8.40 -7.33
N LEU A 35 -3.36 -8.59 -8.61
CA LEU A 35 -2.08 -9.15 -9.02
C LEU A 35 -0.91 -8.24 -8.63
N ILE A 36 -1.03 -6.93 -8.85
CA ILE A 36 0.00 -5.95 -8.48
C ILE A 36 0.20 -5.91 -6.95
N VAL A 37 -0.88 -5.93 -6.17
CA VAL A 37 -0.82 -5.93 -4.71
C VAL A 37 -0.14 -7.20 -4.18
N ASP A 38 -0.51 -8.37 -4.70
CA ASP A 38 0.07 -9.64 -4.27
C ASP A 38 1.57 -9.71 -4.61
N ILE A 39 1.98 -9.25 -5.81
CA ILE A 39 3.41 -9.12 -6.15
C ILE A 39 4.11 -8.14 -5.20
N GLY A 40 3.49 -7.00 -4.89
CA GLY A 40 4.03 -6.01 -3.97
C GLY A 40 4.26 -6.57 -2.56
N ILE A 41 3.33 -7.38 -2.05
CA ILE A 41 3.43 -8.05 -0.76
C ILE A 41 4.64 -9.01 -0.75
N VAL A 42 4.78 -9.84 -1.79
CA VAL A 42 5.91 -10.78 -1.91
C VAL A 42 7.24 -10.02 -1.98
N ALA A 43 7.32 -8.97 -2.79
CA ALA A 43 8.52 -8.14 -2.91
C ALA A 43 8.89 -7.47 -1.57
N MET A 44 7.90 -6.91 -0.86
CA MET A 44 8.07 -6.36 0.48
C MET A 44 8.64 -7.41 1.45
N PHE A 45 8.09 -8.62 1.44
CA PHE A 45 8.58 -9.71 2.29
C PHE A 45 10.05 -10.05 2.02
N VAL A 46 10.45 -10.12 0.74
CA VAL A 46 11.85 -10.34 0.35
C VAL A 46 12.75 -9.21 0.84
N THR A 47 12.32 -7.95 0.71
CA THR A 47 13.10 -6.80 1.20
C THR A 47 13.24 -6.79 2.72
N ILE A 48 12.21 -7.22 3.47
CA ILE A 48 12.27 -7.36 4.93
C ILE A 48 13.30 -8.43 5.31
N MET A 49 13.28 -9.59 4.65
CA MET A 49 14.29 -10.64 4.88
C MET A 49 15.71 -10.14 4.60
N TRP A 50 15.89 -9.34 3.54
CA TRP A 50 17.18 -8.73 3.22
C TRP A 50 17.63 -7.71 4.27
N CYS A 51 16.71 -6.88 4.76
CA CYS A 51 17.00 -5.92 5.84
C CYS A 51 17.37 -6.64 7.14
N LEU A 52 16.63 -7.69 7.51
CA LEU A 52 16.94 -8.51 8.69
C LEU A 52 18.35 -9.11 8.61
N TYR A 53 18.72 -9.65 7.45
CA TYR A 53 20.07 -10.16 7.22
C TYR A 53 21.14 -9.07 7.41
N ARG A 54 20.90 -7.85 6.92
CA ARG A 54 21.81 -6.70 7.11
C ARG A 54 21.88 -6.25 8.58
N VAL A 55 20.75 -6.20 9.30
CA VAL A 55 20.71 -5.84 10.74
C VAL A 55 21.57 -6.82 11.56
N VAL A 56 21.50 -8.11 11.26
CA VAL A 56 22.28 -9.13 12.00
C VAL A 56 23.76 -9.04 11.68
N ARG A 57 24.16 -8.95 10.40
CA ARG A 57 25.58 -8.95 9.97
C ARG A 57 26.25 -7.57 9.87
N GLY A 58 25.54 -6.47 10.13
CA GLY A 58 26.08 -5.11 10.03
C GLY A 58 27.27 -4.87 10.97
N PRO A 59 28.46 -4.49 10.46
CA PRO A 59 29.68 -4.32 11.26
C PRO A 59 29.71 -3.02 12.09
N GLN A 60 28.97 -1.98 11.68
CA GLN A 60 28.91 -0.69 12.36
C GLN A 60 27.57 -0.51 13.09
N LEU A 61 27.59 0.06 14.30
CA LEU A 61 26.37 0.36 15.07
C LEU A 61 25.40 1.27 14.31
N VAL A 62 25.94 2.23 13.54
CA VAL A 62 25.16 3.15 12.71
C VAL A 62 24.47 2.42 11.55
N ASP A 63 25.15 1.46 10.91
CA ASP A 63 24.58 0.66 9.82
C ASP A 63 23.38 -0.17 10.28
N ARG A 64 23.46 -0.74 11.50
CA ARG A 64 22.36 -1.49 12.12
C ARG A 64 21.18 -0.60 12.47
N ALA A 65 21.42 0.63 12.94
CA ALA A 65 20.37 1.58 13.26
C ALA A 65 19.60 2.02 11.99
N ILE A 66 20.32 2.34 10.91
CA ILE A 66 19.71 2.70 9.62
C ILE A 66 18.94 1.52 9.02
N ALA A 67 19.47 0.29 9.16
CA ALA A 67 18.78 -0.91 8.69
C ALA A 67 17.49 -1.19 9.49
N SER A 68 17.48 -0.94 10.81
CA SER A 68 16.28 -1.07 11.66
C SER A 68 15.21 -0.01 11.32
N ASP A 69 15.64 1.20 10.98
CA ASP A 69 14.75 2.28 10.54
C ASP A 69 14.05 1.91 9.22
N THR A 70 14.84 1.46 8.24
CA THR A 70 14.33 0.98 6.94
C THR A 70 13.36 -0.18 7.13
N LEU A 71 13.66 -1.13 8.02
CA LEU A 71 12.78 -2.26 8.32
C LEU A 71 11.42 -1.79 8.88
N SER A 72 11.42 -0.78 9.74
CA SER A 72 10.18 -0.25 10.34
C SER A 72 9.25 0.32 9.27
N LEU A 73 9.79 1.08 8.30
CA LEU A 73 9.02 1.57 7.15
C LEU A 73 8.53 0.44 6.24
N GLN A 74 9.34 -0.60 6.04
CA GLN A 74 8.96 -1.75 5.22
C GLN A 74 7.79 -2.54 5.83
N VAL A 75 7.74 -2.66 7.16
CA VAL A 75 6.61 -3.25 7.88
C VAL A 75 5.35 -2.40 7.74
N VAL A 76 5.47 -1.07 7.83
CA VAL A 76 4.34 -0.15 7.60
C VAL A 76 3.83 -0.28 6.16
N GLY A 77 4.72 -0.30 5.17
CA GLY A 77 4.36 -0.48 3.75
C GLY A 77 3.64 -1.81 3.49
N LEU A 78 4.11 -2.89 4.11
CA LEU A 78 3.44 -4.19 4.06
C LEU A 78 2.03 -4.13 4.67
N ALA A 79 1.87 -3.43 5.79
CA ALA A 79 0.57 -3.27 6.45
C ALA A 79 -0.42 -2.43 5.61
N VAL A 80 0.07 -1.41 4.87
CA VAL A 80 -0.73 -0.67 3.89
C VAL A 80 -1.23 -1.59 2.77
N LEU A 81 -0.33 -2.39 2.17
CA LEU A 81 -0.70 -3.30 1.09
C LEU A 81 -1.71 -4.37 1.54
N LEU A 82 -1.54 -4.89 2.76
CA LEU A 82 -2.50 -5.82 3.37
C LEU A 82 -3.88 -5.16 3.57
N THR A 83 -3.91 -3.90 3.98
CA THR A 83 -5.16 -3.14 4.13
C THR A 83 -5.89 -3.01 2.79
N ILE A 84 -5.15 -2.70 1.71
CA ILE A 84 -5.70 -2.66 0.34
C ILE A 84 -6.22 -4.04 -0.07
N ARG A 85 -5.49 -5.11 0.26
CA ARG A 85 -5.83 -6.49 -0.13
C ARG A 85 -7.10 -7.02 0.55
N VAL A 86 -7.36 -6.61 1.79
CA VAL A 86 -8.55 -7.00 2.56
C VAL A 86 -9.77 -6.13 2.21
N GLN A 87 -9.57 -5.04 1.46
CA GLN A 87 -10.62 -4.09 1.04
C GLN A 87 -11.45 -3.54 2.22
N THR A 88 -10.81 -3.37 3.39
CA THR A 88 -11.44 -2.80 4.58
C THR A 88 -10.57 -1.69 5.16
N LEU A 89 -11.21 -0.56 5.47
CA LEU A 89 -10.54 0.58 6.11
C LEU A 89 -10.33 0.37 7.62
N PHE A 90 -10.87 -0.70 8.20
CA PHE A 90 -10.75 -0.97 9.63
C PHE A 90 -9.30 -1.05 10.13
N TYR A 91 -8.36 -1.49 9.27
CA TYR A 91 -6.94 -1.56 9.62
C TYR A 91 -6.17 -0.27 9.33
N PHE A 92 -6.77 0.69 8.63
CA PHE A 92 -6.09 1.90 8.17
C PHE A 92 -5.64 2.78 9.35
N ASP A 93 -6.47 2.91 10.38
CA ASP A 93 -6.14 3.68 11.59
C ASP A 93 -4.91 3.11 12.30
N ALA A 94 -4.82 1.77 12.41
CA ALA A 94 -3.66 1.11 13.00
C ALA A 94 -2.39 1.35 12.16
N VAL A 95 -2.51 1.30 10.83
CA VAL A 95 -1.39 1.57 9.91
C VAL A 95 -0.90 3.01 10.02
N LEU A 96 -1.80 3.99 10.16
CA LEU A 96 -1.45 5.39 10.39
C LEU A 96 -0.66 5.56 11.68
N ILE A 97 -1.11 4.93 12.78
CA ILE A 97 -0.42 4.98 14.07
C ILE A 97 0.97 4.33 13.95
N MET A 98 1.07 3.16 13.31
CA MET A 98 2.35 2.48 13.07
C MET A 98 3.30 3.35 12.24
N SER A 99 2.79 4.08 11.24
CA SER A 99 3.59 4.99 10.42
C SER A 99 4.17 6.16 11.23
N ILE A 100 3.35 6.79 12.08
CA ILE A 100 3.80 7.90 12.94
C ILE A 100 4.80 7.39 13.98
N MET A 101 4.55 6.22 14.57
CA MET A 101 5.44 5.59 15.54
C MET A 101 6.81 5.24 14.93
N GLY A 102 6.82 4.68 13.71
CA GLY A 102 8.04 4.37 12.97
C GLY A 102 8.89 5.62 12.74
N PHE A 103 8.27 6.69 12.23
CA PHE A 103 8.95 7.96 11.98
C PHE A 103 9.44 8.66 13.26
N ALA A 104 8.65 8.61 14.33
CA ALA A 104 9.03 9.18 15.63
C ALA A 104 10.29 8.50 16.22
N SER A 105 10.44 7.19 16.01
CA SER A 105 11.62 6.42 16.43
C SER A 105 12.92 6.96 15.81
N THR A 106 12.89 7.27 14.51
CA THR A 106 14.03 7.85 13.79
C THR A 106 14.41 9.22 14.35
N ILE A 107 13.42 10.08 14.61
CA ILE A 107 13.64 11.42 15.19
C ILE A 107 14.24 11.30 16.59
N ALA A 108 13.73 10.38 17.42
CA ALA A 108 14.25 10.15 18.76
C ALA A 108 15.72 9.71 18.72
N PHE A 109 16.08 8.81 17.80
CA PHE A 109 17.45 8.36 17.60
C PHE A 109 18.37 9.50 17.14
N ALA A 110 17.92 10.32 16.17
CA ALA A 110 18.67 11.48 15.71
C ALA A 110 18.92 12.51 16.82
N GLN A 111 17.90 12.81 17.63
CA GLN A 111 18.04 13.71 18.78
C GLN A 111 18.98 13.16 19.85
N TYR A 112 18.94 11.85 20.10
CA TYR A 112 19.84 11.20 21.06
C TYR A 112 21.31 11.37 20.66
N ILE A 113 21.63 11.16 19.37
CA ILE A 113 22.99 11.38 18.85
C ILE A 113 23.38 12.85 18.93
N ALA A 114 22.49 13.76 18.49
CA ALA A 114 22.76 15.20 18.48
C ALA A 114 23.05 15.78 19.87
N ARG A 115 22.37 15.28 20.92
CA ARG A 115 22.60 15.71 22.31
C ARG A 115 23.93 15.24 22.88
N ARG A 116 24.49 14.12 22.40
CA ARG A 116 25.81 13.62 22.84
C ARG A 116 27.00 14.30 22.15
N GLY A 117 26.76 15.01 21.03
CA GLY A 117 27.81 15.63 20.20
C GLY A 117 28.21 17.07 20.56
N ARG A 118 27.64 17.68 21.60
CA ARG A 118 28.04 19.02 22.07
C ARG A 118 29.06 18.87 23.21
N PRO A 119 30.36 19.19 23.02
CA PRO A 119 31.24 19.42 24.15
C PRO A 119 30.70 20.63 24.93
N VAL A 120 30.43 20.42 26.22
CA VAL A 120 30.18 21.50 27.18
C VAL A 120 31.45 22.29 27.46
#